data_AF-A0A5E6MGK2-F1
#
_entry.id   AF-A0A5E6MGK2-F1
#
_cell.length_a   1.000
_cell.length_b   1.000
_cell.length_c   1.000
_cell.angle_alpha   90.00
_cell.angle_beta   90.00
_cell.angle_gamma   90.00
#
_symmetry.space_group_name_H-M   'P 1'
#
loop_
_entity.id
_entity.type
_entity.pdbx_description
1 polymer ?
#
loop_
_entity_poly.entity_id
_entity_poly.type
_entity_poly.pdbx_seq_one_letter_code
_entity_poly.pdbx_strand_id
1 'polypeptide(L)' 'PLHLQGYFVERGWRKGRLPVTEKVADRSIVLPFHAHLTEEQVAFIVKTLKDASVNVGAGAAIYL' A
#
# COMPACT_ATOMS: atom_id res chain seq x y z
N PRO A 1 -1.22 -3.20 -9.62
CA PRO A 1 -2.07 -2.94 -10.82
C PRO A 1 -1.97 -4.08 -11.83
N LEU A 2 -3.09 -4.43 -12.50
CA LEU A 2 -3.13 -5.57 -13.42
C LEU A 2 -2.20 -5.37 -14.64
N HIS A 3 -2.16 -4.17 -15.23
CA HIS A 3 -1.35 -3.85 -16.41
C HIS A 3 0.16 -3.92 -16.20
N LEU A 4 0.62 -4.03 -14.94
CA LEU A 4 2.02 -4.21 -14.57
C LEU A 4 2.39 -5.67 -14.30
N GLN A 5 1.42 -6.60 -14.31
CA GLN A 5 1.71 -8.03 -14.20
C GLN A 5 2.37 -8.54 -15.50
N GLY A 6 3.22 -9.57 -15.39
CA GLY A 6 4.06 -10.06 -16.49
C GLY A 6 3.31 -10.31 -17.80
N TYR A 7 2.14 -10.94 -17.73
CA TYR A 7 1.26 -11.20 -18.89
C TYR A 7 0.98 -9.94 -19.73
N PHE A 8 0.75 -8.79 -19.09
CA PHE A 8 0.44 -7.53 -19.76
C PHE A 8 1.71 -6.81 -20.20
N VAL A 9 2.77 -6.85 -19.39
CA VAL A 9 4.05 -6.23 -19.72
C VAL A 9 4.65 -6.81 -21.01
N GLU A 10 4.61 -8.13 -21.17
CA GLU A 10 5.05 -8.83 -22.40
C GLU A 10 4.27 -8.38 -23.64
N ARG A 11 3.04 -7.89 -23.46
CA ARG A 11 2.16 -7.41 -24.53
C ARG A 11 2.21 -5.90 -24.74
N GLY A 12 3.25 -5.23 -24.22
CA GLY A 12 3.52 -3.81 -24.48
C GLY A 12 2.97 -2.84 -23.42
N TRP A 13 2.34 -3.33 -22.35
CA TRP A 13 1.94 -2.47 -21.23
C TRP A 13 3.16 -2.00 -20.43
N ARG A 14 3.12 -0.76 -19.95
CA ARG A 14 4.23 -0.10 -19.25
C ARG A 14 3.70 0.79 -18.13
N LYS A 15 4.54 1.01 -17.12
CA LYS A 15 4.34 2.03 -16.07
C LYS A 15 4.14 3.41 -16.69
N GLY A 16 3.33 4.25 -16.06
CA GLY A 16 2.96 5.59 -16.52
C GLY A 16 1.74 5.63 -17.43
N ARG A 17 1.27 4.50 -17.96
CA ARG A 17 0.09 4.47 -18.85
C ARG A 17 -1.24 4.59 -18.10
N LEU A 18 -1.29 4.22 -16.83
CA LEU A 18 -2.46 4.36 -15.96
C LEU A 18 -2.06 5.07 -14.66
N PRO A 19 -1.75 6.38 -14.71
CA PRO A 19 -1.12 7.10 -13.60
C PRO A 19 -1.97 7.12 -12.33
N VAL A 20 -3.30 7.19 -12.46
CA VAL A 20 -4.20 7.15 -11.29
C VAL A 20 -4.18 5.77 -10.63
N THR A 21 -4.27 4.70 -11.42
CA THR A 21 -4.23 3.32 -10.92
C THR A 21 -2.92 3.02 -10.22
N GLU A 22 -1.81 3.45 -10.80
CA GLU A 22 -0.47 3.30 -10.23
C GLU A 22 -0.33 4.08 -8.93
N LYS A 23 -0.74 5.36 -8.92
CA LYS A 23 -0.67 6.21 -7.73
C LYS A 23 -1.54 5.72 -6.57
N VAL A 24 -2.68 5.08 -6.86
CA VAL A 24 -3.51 4.44 -5.82
C VAL A 24 -2.79 3.21 -5.28
N ALA A 25 -2.35 2.31 -6.16
CA ALA A 25 -1.69 1.07 -5.75
C ALA A 25 -0.39 1.30 -4.95
N ASP A 26 0.41 2.30 -5.31
CA ASP A 26 1.67 2.63 -4.62
C ASP A 26 1.48 3.12 -3.18
N ARG A 27 0.28 3.60 -2.82
CA ARG A 27 -0.01 4.20 -1.49
C ARG A 27 -1.04 3.40 -0.68
N SER A 28 -1.62 2.36 -1.27
CA SER A 28 -2.59 1.50 -0.60
C SER A 28 -1.89 0.40 0.18
N ILE A 29 -2.27 0.24 1.43
CA ILE A 29 -1.96 -0.93 2.25
C ILE A 29 -3.25 -1.65 2.61
N VAL A 30 -3.16 -2.95 2.86
CA VAL A 30 -4.29 -3.76 3.33
C VAL A 30 -4.07 -4.09 4.79
N LEU A 31 -5.05 -3.78 5.63
CA LEU A 31 -5.09 -4.18 7.03
C LEU A 31 -5.94 -5.44 7.18
N PRO A 32 -5.70 -6.27 8.22
CA PRO A 32 -6.60 -7.36 8.55
C PRO A 32 -8.03 -6.82 8.76
N PHE A 33 -8.99 -7.38 8.03
CA PHE A 33 -10.39 -7.04 8.13
C PHE A 33 -11.25 -8.28 7.88
N HIS A 34 -11.61 -8.97 8.96
CA HIS A 34 -12.42 -10.19 8.92
C HIS A 34 -13.19 -10.37 10.24
N ALA A 35 -14.23 -11.20 10.24
CA ALA A 35 -15.13 -11.37 11.39
C ALA A 35 -14.49 -11.96 12.66
N HIS A 36 -13.32 -12.60 12.55
CA HIS A 36 -12.62 -13.19 13.70
C HIS A 36 -11.65 -12.25 14.42
N LEU A 37 -11.68 -10.94 14.14
CA LEU A 37 -10.84 -9.98 14.85
C LEU A 37 -11.39 -9.73 16.26
N THR A 38 -10.52 -9.80 17.27
CA THR A 38 -10.86 -9.39 18.63
C THR A 38 -10.67 -7.88 18.80
N GLU A 39 -11.30 -7.31 19.82
CA GLU A 39 -11.16 -5.88 20.14
C GLU A 39 -9.69 -5.51 20.43
N GLU A 40 -8.94 -6.39 21.10
CA GLU A 40 -7.52 -6.20 21.40
C GLU A 40 -6.67 -6.19 20.13
N GLN A 41 -6.98 -7.07 19.16
CA GLN A 41 -6.30 -7.08 17.86
C GLN A 41 -6.57 -5.80 17.08
N VAL A 42 -7.81 -5.31 17.08
CA VAL A 42 -8.17 -4.04 16.45
C VAL A 42 -7.43 -2.88 17.12
N ALA A 43 -7.43 -2.83 18.46
CA ALA A 43 -6.72 -1.80 19.21
C ALA A 43 -5.22 -1.79 18.92
N PHE A 44 -4.60 -2.98 18.84
CA PHE A 44 -3.20 -3.13 18.44
C PHE A 44 -2.94 -2.60 17.03
N ILE A 45 -3.73 -3.02 16.03
CA ILE A 45 -3.59 -2.56 14.64
C ILE A 45 -3.68 -1.03 14.57
N VAL A 46 -4.69 -0.43 15.22
CA VAL A 46 -4.90 1.02 15.20
C VAL A 46 -3.73 1.75 15.87
N LYS A 47 -3.26 1.28 17.03
CA LYS A 47 -2.13 1.88 17.74
C LYS A 47 -0.87 1.83 16.88
N THR A 48 -0.48 0.65 16.42
CA THR A 48 0.74 0.44 15.64
C THR A 48 0.70 1.22 14.33
N LEU A 49 -0.45 1.29 13.66
CA LEU A 49 -0.57 2.04 12.41
C LEU A 49 -0.44 3.56 12.65
N LYS A 50 -1.03 4.09 13.72
CA LYS A 50 -0.85 5.50 14.10
C LYS A 50 0.62 5.80 14.38
N ASP A 51 1.26 5.00 15.23
CA ASP A 51 2.67 5.16 15.58
C ASP A 51 3.55 5.08 14.34
N ALA A 52 3.32 4.14 13.43
CA ALA A 52 4.03 4.06 12.18
C ALA A 52 3.79 5.32 11.33
N SER A 53 2.54 5.72 11.10
CA SER A 53 2.19 6.85 10.22
C SER A 53 2.79 8.19 10.66
N VAL A 54 3.05 8.38 11.96
CA VAL A 54 3.67 9.59 12.52
C VAL A 54 5.21 9.51 12.45
N ASN A 55 5.78 8.32 12.64
CA ASN A 55 7.23 8.14 12.75
C ASN A 55 7.90 7.78 11.41
N VAL A 56 7.13 7.40 10.38
CA VAL A 56 7.65 7.18 9.03
C VAL A 56 7.96 8.54 8.40
N GLY A 57 9.24 8.92 8.46
CA GLY A 57 9.74 10.21 7.99
C GLY A 57 11.07 10.63 8.63
N ALA A 58 11.44 10.01 9.77
CA ALA A 58 12.69 10.33 10.48
C ALA A 58 13.99 9.80 9.80
N GLY A 59 13.93 9.26 8.58
CA GLY A 59 15.15 8.72 7.94
C GLY A 59 15.06 8.22 6.50
N ALA A 60 13.94 8.35 5.80
CA ALA A 60 13.85 7.94 4.39
C ALA A 60 13.70 9.19 3.52
N ALA A 61 14.68 9.44 2.64
CA ALA A 61 14.57 10.47 1.61
C ALA A 61 13.39 10.13 0.70
N ILE A 62 12.29 10.88 0.81
CA ILE A 62 11.12 10.74 -0.06
C ILE A 62 11.31 11.62 -1.30
N TYR A 63 12.50 11.63 -1.92
CA TYR A 63 12.75 12.09 -3.30
C TYR A 63 14.14 11.61 -3.72
N LEU A 64 14.21 10.67 -4.68
CA LEU A 64 15.22 10.55 -5.75
C LEU A 64 14.76 9.48 -6.75
#